data_AF-A0A8H3H4V6-F1
#
_entry.id   AF-A0A8H3H4V6-F1
#
_cell.length_a   1.000
_cell.length_b   1.000
_cell.length_c   1.000
_cell.angle_alpha   90.00
_cell.angle_beta   90.00
_cell.angle_gamma   90.00
#
_symmetry.space_group_name_H-M   'P 1'
#
loop_
_entity.id
_entity.type
_entity.pdbx_description
1 polymer ?
#
loop_
_entity_poly.entity_id
_entity_poly.type
_entity_poly.pdbx_seq_one_letter_code
_entity_poly.pdbx_strand_id
1 'polypeptide(L)'
;MPDSSTKPASAEIQRWEEGVALSDTFSHYLNLSSSLKTAALQGGSRSLHLARRVEAALGTLYPKLDKRIGLLWGILSRIRNEVVNLPLLHRLPEEILSEIFTRVVFRNIWENQDRPIPMEDSLSEIQQRLRCLLCVCSVWRNILLARDVFWSTVGVYYLIPPTNWNRVYLPIRETRGANLHLVLALPLPTGFGCEALEEHASRFRTINISAEYDIKRPSIKDVIDVFLKNRPPLLSELSISHDRLGEYAYHNVTFYAETYRGGFELASYGIL
;
A
#
# COMPACT_ATOMS: atom_id res chain seq x y z
N MET A 1 -24.24 23.85 37.83
CA MET A 1 -22.80 24.12 37.92
C MET A 1 -22.27 24.26 36.50
N PRO A 2 -22.01 25.48 36.02
CA PRO A 2 -21.35 25.70 34.75
C PRO A 2 -19.83 25.86 34.93
N ASP A 3 -19.13 25.83 33.79
CA ASP A 3 -17.71 26.13 33.53
C ASP A 3 -16.67 25.03 33.78
N SER A 4 -16.73 24.00 32.93
CA SER A 4 -15.52 23.34 32.45
C SER A 4 -14.73 24.33 31.58
N SER A 5 -13.67 24.90 32.15
CA SER A 5 -12.69 25.75 31.48
C SER A 5 -12.11 25.08 30.23
N THR A 6 -12.65 25.41 29.06
CA THR A 6 -11.95 25.24 27.78
C THR A 6 -10.81 26.23 27.77
N LYS A 7 -9.60 25.75 28.08
CA LYS A 7 -8.36 26.51 27.83
C LYS A 7 -8.42 27.06 26.41
N PRO A 8 -8.13 28.36 26.18
CA PRO A 8 -8.09 28.89 24.83
C PRO A 8 -7.07 28.08 24.03
N ALA A 9 -7.51 27.58 22.87
CA ALA A 9 -6.61 26.98 21.89
C ALA A 9 -5.46 27.97 21.65
N SER A 10 -4.21 27.50 21.57
CA SER A 10 -3.08 28.41 21.37
C SER A 10 -3.33 29.26 20.11
N ALA A 11 -2.83 30.48 20.07
CA ALA A 11 -2.99 31.37 18.90
C ALA A 11 -2.49 30.70 17.59
N GLU A 12 -1.65 29.67 17.68
CA GLU A 12 -1.19 28.88 16.54
C GLU A 12 -2.26 27.89 16.04
N ILE A 13 -3.04 27.29 16.95
CA ILE A 13 -4.18 26.44 16.59
C ILE A 13 -5.24 27.28 15.87
N GLN A 14 -5.55 28.47 16.41
CA GLN A 14 -6.55 29.36 15.78
C GLN A 14 -6.11 29.80 14.38
N ARG A 15 -4.83 30.18 14.20
CA ARG A 15 -4.28 30.47 12.86
C ARG A 15 -4.28 29.27 11.91
N TRP A 16 -4.05 28.07 12.43
CA TRP A 16 -4.12 26.85 11.63
C TRP A 16 -5.56 26.54 11.21
N GLU A 17 -6.51 26.62 12.13
CA GLU A 17 -7.96 26.43 11.90
C GLU A 17 -8.51 27.45 10.93
N GLU A 18 -8.02 28.70 10.99
CA GLU A 18 -8.43 29.75 10.07
C GLU A 18 -8.18 29.30 8.63
N GLY A 19 -7.00 28.78 8.28
CA GLY A 19 -6.76 28.08 6.99
C GLY A 19 -7.19 28.81 5.70
N VAL A 20 -7.62 30.07 5.81
CA VAL A 20 -8.50 30.77 4.86
C VAL A 20 -7.78 30.94 3.53
N ALA A 21 -6.47 31.22 3.59
CA ALA A 21 -5.63 31.41 2.42
C ALA A 21 -5.60 30.19 1.48
N LEU A 22 -5.68 28.96 2.00
CA LEU A 22 -5.69 27.76 1.16
C LEU A 22 -7.04 27.62 0.44
N SER A 23 -8.14 27.79 1.18
CA SER A 23 -9.50 27.79 0.64
C SER A 23 -9.68 28.86 -0.44
N ASP A 24 -9.20 30.08 -0.19
CA ASP A 24 -9.25 31.20 -1.12
C ASP A 24 -8.44 30.92 -2.40
N THR A 25 -7.24 30.34 -2.25
CA THR A 25 -6.39 29.99 -3.39
C THR A 25 -7.05 28.93 -4.28
N PHE A 26 -7.67 27.91 -3.68
CA PHE A 26 -8.42 26.89 -4.44
C PHE A 26 -9.63 27.50 -5.14
N SER A 27 -10.38 28.35 -4.45
CA SER A 27 -11.54 29.05 -5.01
C SER A 27 -11.14 29.93 -6.20
N HIS A 28 -10.04 30.67 -6.08
CA HIS A 28 -9.47 31.46 -7.16
C HIS A 28 -9.05 30.59 -8.36
N TYR A 29 -8.43 29.43 -8.12
CA TYR A 29 -8.05 28.50 -9.18
C TYR A 29 -9.26 27.91 -9.93
N LEU A 30 -10.33 27.57 -9.20
CA LEU A 30 -11.60 27.11 -9.79
C LEU A 30 -12.25 28.19 -10.67
N ASN A 31 -12.21 29.45 -10.22
CA ASN A 31 -12.71 30.59 -11.00
C ASN A 31 -11.90 30.75 -12.30
N LEU A 32 -10.57 30.72 -12.23
CA LEU A 32 -9.70 30.79 -13.43
C LEU A 32 -9.97 29.66 -14.42
N SER A 33 -10.19 28.44 -13.94
CA SER A 33 -10.51 27.28 -14.78
C SER A 33 -11.87 27.43 -15.46
N SER A 34 -12.84 28.02 -14.77
CA SER A 34 -14.17 28.35 -15.33
C SER A 34 -14.07 29.43 -16.40
N SER A 35 -13.31 30.51 -16.15
CA SER A 35 -13.04 31.56 -17.15
C SER A 35 -12.26 31.04 -18.36
N LEU A 36 -11.34 30.09 -18.15
CA LEU A 36 -10.61 29.44 -19.26
C LEU A 36 -11.57 28.64 -20.16
N LYS A 37 -12.52 27.91 -19.56
CA LYS A 37 -13.55 27.16 -20.29
C LYS A 37 -14.42 28.09 -21.14
N THR A 38 -14.88 29.22 -20.60
CA THR A 38 -15.72 30.17 -21.35
C THR A 38 -14.96 30.82 -22.49
N ALA A 39 -13.71 31.25 -22.27
CA ALA A 39 -12.86 31.82 -23.30
C ALA A 39 -12.56 30.82 -24.44
N ALA A 40 -12.35 29.54 -24.09
CA ALA A 40 -12.11 28.47 -25.06
C ALA A 40 -13.30 28.25 -26.01
N LEU A 41 -14.53 28.34 -25.49
CA LEU A 41 -15.75 28.14 -26.27
C LEU A 41 -16.05 29.32 -27.21
N GLN A 42 -15.64 30.54 -26.85
CA GLN A 42 -15.90 31.75 -27.64
C GLN A 42 -14.84 32.00 -28.72
N GLY A 43 -13.60 31.55 -28.52
CA GLY A 43 -12.43 32.01 -29.29
C GLY A 43 -12.17 31.35 -30.66
N GLY A 44 -13.02 30.43 -31.14
CA GLY A 44 -12.90 29.80 -32.48
C GLY A 44 -11.56 29.12 -32.81
N SER A 45 -10.62 29.03 -31.86
CA SER A 45 -9.21 28.72 -32.10
C SER A 45 -8.83 27.34 -31.59
N ARG A 46 -8.11 26.58 -32.44
CA ARG A 46 -7.39 25.31 -32.24
C ARG A 46 -7.55 24.64 -30.85
N SER A 47 -8.69 23.99 -30.65
CA SER A 47 -9.04 23.25 -29.42
C SER A 47 -7.95 22.26 -28.98
N LEU A 48 -7.27 21.62 -29.93
CA LEU A 48 -6.21 20.65 -29.67
C LEU A 48 -4.99 21.26 -28.94
N HIS A 49 -4.61 22.50 -29.26
CA HIS A 49 -3.47 23.15 -28.62
C HIS A 49 -3.79 23.54 -27.18
N LEU A 50 -5.02 24.02 -26.93
CA LEU A 50 -5.48 24.31 -25.57
C LEU A 50 -5.59 23.03 -24.74
N ALA A 51 -6.15 21.95 -25.29
CA ALA A 51 -6.25 20.65 -24.61
C ALA A 51 -4.87 20.15 -24.16
N ARG A 52 -3.88 20.16 -25.05
CA ARG A 52 -2.49 19.79 -24.71
C ARG A 52 -1.89 20.66 -23.61
N ARG A 53 -2.15 21.97 -23.62
CA ARG A 53 -1.66 22.88 -22.57
C ARG A 53 -2.32 22.62 -21.22
N VAL A 54 -3.62 22.32 -21.21
CA VAL A 54 -4.36 21.93 -20.00
C VAL A 54 -3.82 20.60 -19.47
N GLU A 55 -3.66 19.59 -20.32
CA GLU A 55 -3.08 18.30 -19.95
C GLU A 55 -1.66 18.45 -19.37
N ALA A 56 -0.80 19.26 -20.01
CA ALA A 56 0.54 19.53 -19.51
C ALA A 56 0.53 20.27 -18.15
N ALA A 57 -0.38 21.25 -17.99
CA ALA A 57 -0.54 21.97 -16.72
C ALA A 57 -1.05 21.03 -15.61
N LEU A 58 -2.04 20.18 -15.90
CA LEU A 58 -2.55 19.18 -14.96
C LEU A 58 -1.48 18.15 -14.60
N GLY A 59 -0.74 17.67 -15.59
CA GLY A 59 0.37 16.73 -15.40
C GLY A 59 1.50 17.27 -14.52
N THR A 60 1.65 18.59 -14.40
CA THR A 60 2.64 19.22 -13.51
C THR A 60 2.07 19.68 -12.17
N LEU A 61 0.81 20.13 -12.14
CA LEU A 61 0.15 20.61 -10.94
C LEU A 61 -0.25 19.46 -10.02
N TYR A 62 -0.90 18.43 -10.56
CA TYR A 62 -1.46 17.33 -9.77
C TYR A 62 -0.41 16.61 -8.93
N PRO A 63 0.77 16.22 -9.46
CA PRO A 63 1.79 15.55 -8.65
C PRO A 63 2.37 16.45 -7.55
N LYS A 64 2.48 17.76 -7.80
CA LYS A 64 2.96 18.72 -6.79
C LYS A 64 1.94 18.90 -5.68
N LEU A 65 0.66 18.98 -6.04
CA LEU A 65 -0.43 19.14 -5.09
C LEU A 65 -0.58 17.87 -4.25
N ASP A 66 -0.64 16.71 -4.89
CA ASP A 66 -0.71 15.40 -4.25
C ASP A 66 0.43 15.22 -3.24
N LYS A 67 1.68 15.49 -3.65
CA LYS A 67 2.84 15.47 -2.75
C LYS A 67 2.68 16.39 -1.54
N ARG A 68 2.20 17.62 -1.74
CA ARG A 68 2.03 18.61 -0.65
C ARG A 68 0.89 18.25 0.29
N ILE A 69 -0.23 17.79 -0.25
CA ILE A 69 -1.39 17.32 0.50
C ILE A 69 -1.00 16.09 1.32
N GLY A 70 -0.28 15.13 0.73
CA GLY A 70 0.26 13.98 1.44
C GLY A 70 1.17 14.37 2.61
N LEU A 71 2.08 15.34 2.40
CA LEU A 71 2.92 15.88 3.49
C LEU A 71 2.09 16.54 4.60
N LEU A 72 1.08 17.34 4.23
CA LEU A 72 0.18 18.00 5.19
C LEU A 72 -0.57 16.96 6.02
N TRP A 73 -1.18 15.97 5.39
CA TRP A 73 -1.89 14.89 6.09
C TRP A 73 -0.96 14.09 6.99
N GLY A 74 0.28 13.84 6.56
CA GLY A 74 1.29 13.19 7.41
C GLY A 74 1.62 14.00 8.66
N ILE A 75 1.79 15.33 8.52
CA ILE A 75 2.05 16.22 9.67
C ILE A 75 0.85 16.25 10.62
N LEU A 76 -0.37 16.43 10.10
CA LEU A 76 -1.58 16.50 10.92
C LEU A 76 -1.87 15.19 11.65
N SER A 77 -1.69 14.07 10.96
CA SER A 77 -1.81 12.75 11.57
C SER A 77 -0.78 12.58 12.69
N ARG A 78 0.47 12.99 12.46
CA ARG A 78 1.51 12.95 13.49
C ARG A 78 1.13 13.79 14.72
N ILE A 79 0.73 15.05 14.52
CA ILE A 79 0.29 15.94 15.63
C ILE A 79 -0.86 15.29 16.39
N ARG A 80 -1.89 14.80 15.69
CA ARG A 80 -3.04 14.13 16.33
C ARG A 80 -2.59 12.93 17.15
N ASN A 81 -1.69 12.11 16.61
CA ASN A 81 -1.26 10.89 17.28
C ASN A 81 -0.30 11.18 18.44
N GLU A 82 0.52 12.23 18.36
CA GLU A 82 1.33 12.71 19.47
C GLU A 82 0.49 13.31 20.62
N VAL A 83 -0.61 13.97 20.30
CA VAL A 83 -1.48 14.59 21.32
C VAL A 83 -2.46 13.59 21.93
N VAL A 84 -3.07 12.73 21.11
CA VAL A 84 -4.17 11.84 21.54
C VAL A 84 -3.68 10.45 21.92
N ASN A 85 -2.73 9.89 21.19
CA ASN A 85 -2.41 8.45 21.28
C ASN A 85 -1.13 8.16 22.09
N LEU A 86 -0.26 9.15 22.32
CA LEU A 86 0.95 8.96 23.13
C LEU A 86 0.68 8.34 24.53
N PRO A 87 -0.34 8.77 25.29
CA PRO A 87 -0.60 8.20 26.62
C PRO A 87 -1.04 6.72 26.61
N LEU A 88 -1.71 6.28 25.54
CA LEU A 88 -2.18 4.91 25.40
C LEU A 88 -1.11 3.99 24.81
N LEU A 89 -0.31 4.51 23.87
CA LEU A 89 0.75 3.74 23.20
C LEU A 89 1.92 3.41 24.13
N HIS A 90 2.20 4.25 25.13
CA HIS A 90 3.19 3.92 26.16
C HIS A 90 2.75 2.80 27.13
N ARG A 91 1.48 2.39 27.10
CA ARG A 91 0.95 1.37 28.02
C ARG A 91 0.88 -0.03 27.42
N LEU A 92 0.95 -0.15 26.10
CA LEU A 92 0.90 -1.46 25.43
C LEU A 92 2.30 -1.91 25.04
N PRO A 93 2.70 -3.15 25.37
CA PRO A 93 3.92 -3.75 24.86
C PRO A 93 3.94 -3.79 23.34
N GLU A 94 5.13 -3.69 22.75
CA GLU A 94 5.32 -3.75 21.30
C GLU A 94 4.74 -5.04 20.70
N GLU A 95 4.82 -6.15 21.42
CA GLU A 95 4.32 -7.46 21.00
C GLU A 95 2.81 -7.42 20.79
N ILE A 96 2.09 -6.77 21.69
CA ILE A 96 0.62 -6.63 21.60
C ILE A 96 0.24 -5.74 20.43
N LEU A 97 0.97 -4.63 20.23
CA LEU A 97 0.74 -3.75 19.08
C LEU A 97 1.04 -4.46 17.75
N SER A 98 2.14 -5.23 17.70
CA SER A 98 2.48 -6.02 16.52
C SER A 98 1.39 -7.04 16.20
N GLU A 99 0.85 -7.74 17.19
CA GLU A 99 -0.25 -8.70 17.00
C GLU A 99 -1.53 -8.01 16.49
N ILE A 100 -1.87 -6.84 17.04
CA ILE A 100 -2.99 -6.02 16.55
C ILE A 100 -2.74 -5.61 15.09
N PHE A 101 -1.54 -5.15 14.75
CA PHE A 101 -1.20 -4.74 13.38
C PHE A 101 -1.27 -5.91 12.41
N THR A 102 -0.77 -7.09 12.79
CA THR A 102 -0.93 -8.33 12.02
C THR A 102 -2.42 -8.53 11.74
N ARG A 103 -3.27 -8.49 12.78
CA ARG A 103 -4.73 -8.64 12.66
C ARG A 103 -5.42 -7.62 11.75
N VAL A 104 -4.93 -6.39 11.75
CA VAL A 104 -5.47 -5.33 10.89
C VAL A 104 -5.02 -5.55 9.45
N VAL A 105 -3.73 -5.75 9.22
CA VAL A 105 -3.12 -5.85 7.88
C VAL A 105 -3.69 -7.05 7.13
N PHE A 106 -3.69 -8.22 7.77
CA PHE A 106 -4.03 -9.49 7.14
C PHE A 106 -5.50 -9.92 7.35
N ARG A 107 -6.38 -9.00 7.76
CA ARG A 107 -7.79 -9.28 8.10
C ARG A 107 -8.52 -10.20 7.11
N ASN A 108 -8.32 -9.95 5.81
CA ASN A 108 -9.05 -10.65 4.74
C ASN A 108 -8.66 -12.12 4.60
N ILE A 109 -7.47 -12.48 5.07
CA ILE A 109 -6.97 -13.86 5.03
C ILE A 109 -7.71 -14.71 6.06
N TRP A 110 -8.22 -14.11 7.15
CA TRP A 110 -8.91 -14.84 8.20
C TRP A 110 -10.43 -14.80 8.09
N GLU A 111 -11.02 -13.68 7.66
CA GLU A 111 -12.48 -13.49 7.72
C GLU A 111 -13.22 -14.05 6.49
N ASN A 112 -12.58 -14.11 5.32
CA ASN A 112 -13.27 -14.41 4.06
C ASN A 112 -13.04 -15.84 3.54
N GLN A 113 -13.13 -16.84 4.42
CA GLN A 113 -12.96 -18.24 4.03
C GLN A 113 -14.05 -18.73 3.07
N ASP A 114 -15.28 -18.22 3.20
CA ASP A 114 -16.43 -18.63 2.37
C ASP A 114 -16.44 -17.99 0.98
N ARG A 115 -15.75 -16.86 0.82
CA ARG A 115 -15.68 -16.06 -0.42
C ARG A 115 -14.26 -15.53 -0.58
N PRO A 116 -13.34 -16.35 -1.12
CA PRO A 116 -11.99 -15.92 -1.42
C PRO A 116 -12.00 -14.59 -2.19
N ILE A 117 -11.13 -13.67 -1.81
CA ILE A 117 -10.89 -12.42 -2.54
C ILE A 117 -9.86 -12.74 -3.63
N PRO A 118 -9.97 -12.15 -4.84
CA PRO A 118 -8.87 -12.16 -5.81
C PRO A 118 -7.54 -11.77 -5.17
N MET A 119 -6.47 -12.42 -5.61
CA MET A 119 -5.14 -12.29 -5.04
C MET A 119 -4.61 -10.84 -5.10
N GLU A 120 -4.85 -10.16 -6.22
CA GLU A 120 -4.46 -8.78 -6.49
C GLU A 120 -5.16 -7.81 -5.54
N ASP A 121 -6.46 -8.00 -5.32
CA ASP A 121 -7.28 -7.21 -4.41
C ASP A 121 -6.81 -7.40 -2.97
N SER A 122 -6.54 -8.65 -2.57
CA SER A 122 -6.00 -8.97 -1.24
C SER A 122 -4.66 -8.27 -0.99
N LEU A 123 -3.72 -8.34 -1.94
CA LEU A 123 -2.43 -7.64 -1.85
C LEU A 123 -2.58 -6.13 -1.80
N SER A 124 -3.48 -5.58 -2.63
CA SER A 124 -3.78 -4.15 -2.64
C SER A 124 -4.28 -3.67 -1.28
N GLU A 125 -5.19 -4.42 -0.66
CA GLU A 125 -5.69 -4.10 0.67
C GLU A 125 -4.62 -4.21 1.76
N ILE A 126 -3.79 -5.26 1.73
CA ILE A 126 -2.65 -5.42 2.65
C ILE A 126 -1.72 -4.21 2.55
N GLN A 127 -1.31 -3.82 1.34
CA GLN A 127 -0.43 -2.68 1.11
C GLN A 127 -1.06 -1.36 1.55
N GLN A 128 -2.35 -1.17 1.27
CA GLN A 128 -3.07 0.03 1.69
C GLN A 128 -3.12 0.14 3.21
N ARG A 129 -3.44 -0.96 3.91
CA ARG A 129 -3.49 -0.99 5.38
C ARG A 129 -2.12 -0.73 5.99
N LEU A 130 -1.05 -1.34 5.45
CA LEU A 130 0.32 -1.05 5.87
C LEU A 130 0.67 0.42 5.73
N ARG A 131 0.38 1.03 4.56
CA ARG A 131 0.59 2.47 4.34
C ARG A 131 -0.17 3.33 5.34
N CYS A 132 -1.43 3.00 5.62
CA CYS A 132 -2.21 3.70 6.63
C CYS A 132 -1.54 3.63 8.01
N LEU A 133 -1.12 2.44 8.46
CA LEU A 133 -0.48 2.26 9.77
C LEU A 133 0.88 2.98 9.87
N LEU A 134 1.68 2.97 8.79
CA LEU A 134 2.99 3.67 8.73
C LEU A 134 2.86 5.19 8.85
N CYS A 135 1.70 5.75 8.49
CA CYS A 135 1.42 7.18 8.54
C CYS A 135 0.84 7.64 9.88
N VAL A 136 0.59 6.73 10.84
CA VAL A 136 0.01 7.08 12.14
C VAL A 136 1.04 7.82 12.99
N CYS A 137 2.02 7.12 13.56
CA CYS A 137 3.06 7.73 14.37
C CYS A 137 4.39 7.02 14.20
N SER A 138 5.47 7.66 14.68
CA SER A 138 6.82 7.09 14.62
C SER A 138 6.93 5.74 15.34
N VAL A 139 6.24 5.57 16.46
CA VAL A 139 6.22 4.30 17.21
C VAL A 139 5.64 3.18 16.35
N TRP A 140 4.46 3.36 15.75
CA TRP A 140 3.84 2.35 14.88
C TRP A 140 4.69 2.04 13.68
N ARG A 141 5.24 3.08 13.05
CA ARG A 141 6.16 2.94 11.93
C ARG A 141 7.38 2.10 12.32
N ASN A 142 7.97 2.34 13.48
CA ASN A 142 9.14 1.60 13.94
C ASN A 142 8.81 0.13 14.21
N ILE A 143 7.67 -0.16 14.83
CA ILE A 143 7.20 -1.53 15.08
C ILE A 143 7.01 -2.27 13.75
N LEU A 144 6.30 -1.65 12.80
CA LEU A 144 6.06 -2.24 11.48
C LEU A 144 7.36 -2.48 10.70
N LEU A 145 8.30 -1.53 10.74
CA LEU A 145 9.60 -1.68 10.06
C LEU A 145 10.55 -2.66 10.77
N ALA A 146 10.35 -2.93 12.06
CA ALA A 146 11.15 -3.90 12.81
C ALA A 146 10.70 -5.34 12.56
N ARG A 147 9.43 -5.54 12.16
CA ARG A 147 8.80 -6.85 11.99
C ARG A 147 8.76 -7.22 10.52
N ASP A 148 9.49 -8.28 10.18
CA ASP A 148 9.63 -8.79 8.82
C ASP A 148 8.34 -9.31 8.20
N VAL A 149 7.43 -9.86 9.01
CA VAL A 149 6.13 -10.41 8.56
C VAL A 149 5.31 -9.43 7.72
N PHE A 150 5.43 -8.13 7.97
CA PHE A 150 4.72 -7.09 7.21
C PHE A 150 5.30 -6.84 5.81
N TRP A 151 6.51 -7.34 5.57
CA TRP A 151 7.30 -7.06 4.36
C TRP A 151 7.71 -8.35 3.64
N SER A 152 7.47 -9.52 4.23
CA SER A 152 7.83 -10.81 3.65
C SER A 152 7.07 -11.10 2.35
N THR A 153 5.94 -10.43 2.11
CA THR A 153 5.15 -10.60 0.89
C THR A 153 5.56 -9.63 -0.19
N VAL A 154 6.01 -10.17 -1.30
CA VAL A 154 6.44 -9.44 -2.47
C VAL A 154 5.41 -9.66 -3.57
N GLY A 155 4.65 -8.62 -3.90
CA GLY A 155 3.67 -8.64 -4.98
C GLY A 155 4.18 -7.93 -6.23
N VAL A 156 4.09 -8.58 -7.39
CA VAL A 156 4.20 -7.92 -8.70
C VAL A 156 2.90 -8.16 -9.44
N TYR A 157 2.07 -7.12 -9.53
CA TYR A 157 0.77 -7.20 -10.18
C TYR A 157 0.44 -5.86 -10.83
N TYR A 158 -0.47 -5.87 -11.81
CA TYR A 158 -1.00 -4.65 -12.41
C TYR A 158 -1.94 -3.97 -11.42
N LEU A 159 -1.43 -3.02 -10.65
CA LEU A 159 -2.28 -1.95 -10.15
C LEU A 159 -2.55 -1.03 -11.35
N ILE A 160 -3.78 -1.05 -11.86
CA ILE A 160 -4.27 -0.02 -12.80
C ILE A 160 -3.93 1.34 -12.17
N PRO A 161 -3.02 2.14 -12.73
CA PRO A 161 -2.58 3.33 -12.03
C PRO A 161 -3.61 4.44 -12.23
N PRO A 162 -3.94 5.24 -11.19
CA PRO A 162 -4.02 6.67 -11.38
C PRO A 162 -2.58 7.14 -11.65
N THR A 163 -2.19 7.08 -12.92
CA THR A 163 -1.17 7.87 -13.60
C THR A 163 0.31 7.89 -13.17
N ASN A 164 0.82 7.26 -12.09
CA ASN A 164 2.29 7.37 -11.83
C ASN A 164 3.01 6.34 -10.92
N TRP A 165 2.53 5.10 -10.76
CA TRP A 165 3.24 4.09 -9.93
C TRP A 165 4.09 3.13 -10.78
N ASN A 166 5.10 3.68 -11.48
CA ASN A 166 6.06 2.92 -12.30
C ASN A 166 7.08 2.09 -11.51
N ARG A 167 6.82 1.79 -10.24
CA ARG A 167 7.72 0.95 -9.44
C ARG A 167 6.88 -0.08 -8.74
N VAL A 168 7.06 -1.33 -9.18
CA VAL A 168 6.83 -2.49 -8.34
C VAL A 168 7.49 -2.16 -7.00
N TYR A 169 6.66 -1.93 -5.99
CA TYR A 169 7.13 -1.71 -4.63
C TYR A 169 7.54 -3.11 -4.17
N LEU A 170 8.78 -3.46 -4.46
CA LEU A 170 9.47 -4.58 -3.87
C LEU A 170 9.99 -4.03 -2.54
N PRO A 171 9.29 -4.21 -1.39
CA PRO A 171 9.85 -3.89 -0.09
C PRO A 171 11.01 -4.84 0.28
N ILE A 172 11.71 -5.40 -0.71
CA ILE A 172 12.76 -6.38 -0.50
C ILE A 172 13.93 -5.75 0.26
N ARG A 173 14.15 -4.44 0.14
CA ARG A 173 15.18 -3.73 0.91
C ARG A 173 14.83 -3.65 2.40
N GLU A 174 13.55 -3.58 2.71
CA GLU A 174 13.02 -3.49 4.06
C GLU A 174 13.02 -4.85 4.78
N THR A 175 13.03 -5.95 4.01
CA THR A 175 13.13 -7.31 4.56
C THR A 175 14.57 -7.59 5.03
N ARG A 176 14.81 -7.49 6.35
CA ARG A 176 16.11 -7.69 7.02
C ARG A 176 16.59 -9.16 7.03
N GLY A 177 16.68 -9.79 5.85
CA GLY A 177 17.08 -11.20 5.71
C GLY A 177 15.94 -12.20 5.88
N ALA A 178 14.69 -11.74 6.04
CA ALA A 178 13.53 -12.61 6.15
C ALA A 178 13.26 -13.43 4.89
N ASN A 179 12.57 -14.55 5.09
CA ASN A 179 12.06 -15.40 4.02
C ASN A 179 10.98 -14.64 3.25
N LEU A 180 11.06 -14.70 1.91
CA LEU A 180 10.17 -13.97 1.03
C LEU A 180 9.08 -14.89 0.45
N HIS A 181 7.89 -14.35 0.32
CA HIS A 181 6.74 -14.94 -0.34
C HIS A 181 6.47 -14.13 -1.60
N LEU A 182 6.79 -14.72 -2.76
CA LEU A 182 6.55 -14.07 -4.04
C LEU A 182 5.12 -14.33 -4.51
N VAL A 183 4.48 -13.28 -4.98
CA VAL A 183 3.19 -13.31 -5.64
C VAL A 183 3.29 -12.52 -6.94
N LEU A 184 3.02 -13.17 -8.07
CA LEU A 184 3.09 -12.60 -9.41
C LEU A 184 1.73 -12.73 -10.10
N ALA A 185 1.26 -11.65 -10.70
CA ALA A 185 0.17 -11.67 -11.66
C ALA A 185 0.73 -11.29 -13.04
N LEU A 186 0.55 -12.16 -14.03
CA LEU A 186 1.05 -11.99 -15.40
C LEU A 186 -0.05 -11.50 -16.35
N PRO A 187 0.29 -10.65 -17.34
CA PRO A 187 1.65 -10.23 -17.72
C PRO A 187 2.34 -9.31 -16.69
N LEU A 188 3.67 -9.19 -16.72
CA LEU A 188 4.37 -8.22 -15.86
C LEU A 188 4.32 -6.81 -16.48
N PRO A 189 4.31 -5.75 -15.67
CA PRO A 189 4.37 -4.37 -16.18
C PRO A 189 5.54 -4.16 -17.14
N THR A 190 5.32 -3.36 -18.20
CA THR A 190 6.36 -3.03 -19.18
C THR A 190 7.59 -2.44 -18.47
N GLY A 191 8.76 -3.03 -18.72
CA GLY A 191 10.01 -2.62 -18.08
C GLY A 191 10.30 -3.29 -16.73
N PHE A 192 9.46 -4.24 -16.29
CA PHE A 192 9.82 -5.11 -15.18
C PHE A 192 10.96 -6.06 -15.60
N GLY A 193 12.16 -5.79 -15.09
CA GLY A 193 13.30 -6.67 -15.21
C GLY A 193 13.25 -7.78 -14.16
N CYS A 194 13.52 -9.02 -14.57
CA CYS A 194 13.68 -10.13 -13.62
C CYS A 194 14.95 -10.01 -12.75
N GLU A 195 15.80 -9.01 -13.00
CA GLU A 195 17.04 -8.75 -12.26
C GLU A 195 16.80 -8.65 -10.74
N ALA A 196 15.72 -7.98 -10.32
CA ALA A 196 15.39 -7.88 -8.89
C ALA A 196 14.92 -9.22 -8.29
N LEU A 197 14.31 -10.10 -9.09
CA LEU A 197 13.98 -11.46 -8.67
C LEU A 197 15.25 -12.32 -8.58
N GLU A 198 16.18 -12.16 -9.53
CA GLU A 198 17.48 -12.85 -9.51
C GLU A 198 18.30 -12.47 -8.27
N GLU A 199 18.41 -11.16 -7.95
CA GLU A 199 19.16 -10.65 -6.80
C GLU A 199 18.71 -11.26 -5.47
N HIS A 200 17.42 -11.55 -5.37
CA HIS A 200 16.80 -12.02 -4.13
C HIS A 200 16.27 -13.45 -4.20
N ALA A 201 16.60 -14.18 -5.28
CA ALA A 201 16.09 -15.51 -5.57
C ALA A 201 16.23 -16.45 -4.37
N SER A 202 17.43 -16.48 -3.77
CA SER A 202 17.80 -17.36 -2.65
C SER A 202 16.95 -17.19 -1.39
N ARG A 203 16.24 -16.06 -1.26
CA ARG A 203 15.42 -15.71 -0.09
C ARG A 203 13.97 -16.12 -0.25
N PHE A 204 13.52 -16.46 -1.45
CA PHE A 204 12.13 -16.84 -1.68
C PHE A 204 11.87 -18.26 -1.17
N ARG A 205 10.89 -18.35 -0.27
CA ARG A 205 10.38 -19.60 0.29
C ARG A 205 9.15 -20.10 -0.47
N THR A 206 8.28 -19.20 -0.89
CA THR A 206 7.09 -19.55 -1.66
C THR A 206 6.99 -18.68 -2.91
N ILE A 207 6.47 -19.25 -3.98
CA ILE A 207 6.22 -18.55 -5.24
C ILE A 207 4.81 -18.88 -5.70
N ASN A 208 3.98 -17.85 -5.87
CA ASN A 208 2.63 -17.97 -6.43
C ASN A 208 2.58 -17.15 -7.72
N ILE A 209 2.24 -17.78 -8.84
CA ILE A 209 2.16 -17.14 -10.16
C ILE A 209 0.73 -17.32 -10.67
N SER A 210 0.00 -16.23 -10.82
CA SER A 210 -1.23 -16.18 -11.61
C SER A 210 -0.93 -15.62 -12.98
N ALA A 211 -1.51 -16.22 -14.01
CA ALA A 211 -1.34 -15.75 -15.37
C ALA A 211 -2.64 -15.76 -16.15
N GLU A 212 -2.94 -14.66 -16.83
CA GLU A 212 -4.05 -14.60 -17.79
C GLU A 212 -3.72 -15.41 -19.05
N TYR A 213 -4.73 -15.98 -19.71
CA TYR A 213 -4.56 -16.89 -20.86
C TYR A 213 -3.80 -16.28 -22.07
N ASP A 214 -3.76 -14.96 -22.21
CA ASP A 214 -3.31 -14.26 -23.42
C ASP A 214 -1.88 -13.65 -23.29
N ILE A 215 -0.92 -14.46 -22.81
CA ILE A 215 0.38 -13.94 -22.33
C ILE A 215 1.30 -13.49 -23.48
N LYS A 216 1.58 -12.18 -23.51
CA LYS A 216 2.83 -11.62 -24.06
C LYS A 216 3.93 -11.62 -22.98
N ARG A 217 5.19 -11.66 -23.42
CA ARG A 217 6.37 -11.70 -22.52
C ARG A 217 6.36 -10.61 -21.44
N PRO A 218 6.87 -10.90 -20.23
CA PRO A 218 7.48 -12.18 -19.81
C PRO A 218 6.43 -13.26 -19.52
N SER A 219 6.74 -14.46 -19.99
CA SER A 219 5.97 -15.68 -19.78
C SER A 219 6.25 -16.27 -18.40
N ILE A 220 5.35 -17.14 -17.91
CA ILE A 220 5.58 -17.96 -16.72
C ILE A 220 6.95 -18.65 -16.79
N LYS A 221 7.34 -19.11 -17.99
CA LYS A 221 8.63 -19.74 -18.22
C LYS A 221 9.81 -18.81 -17.90
N ASP A 222 9.76 -17.55 -18.32
CA ASP A 222 10.85 -16.59 -18.06
C ASP A 222 11.06 -16.39 -16.55
N VAL A 223 9.97 -16.34 -15.78
CA VAL A 223 10.02 -16.27 -14.32
C VAL A 223 10.57 -17.57 -13.71
N ILE A 224 10.10 -18.74 -14.17
CA ILE A 224 10.58 -20.03 -13.65
C ILE A 224 12.07 -20.22 -13.95
N ASP A 225 12.52 -19.84 -15.14
CA ASP A 225 13.92 -19.96 -15.55
C ASP A 225 14.86 -19.17 -14.61
N VAL A 226 14.41 -18.02 -14.10
CA VAL A 226 15.13 -17.25 -13.05
C VAL A 226 15.33 -18.09 -11.79
N PHE A 227 14.29 -18.76 -11.30
CA PHE A 227 14.37 -19.57 -10.09
C PHE A 227 15.14 -20.87 -10.30
N LEU A 228 14.98 -21.52 -11.46
CA LEU A 228 15.75 -22.74 -11.80
C LEU A 228 17.25 -22.47 -11.91
N LYS A 229 17.63 -21.30 -12.47
CA LYS A 229 19.03 -20.88 -12.59
C LYS A 229 19.66 -20.59 -11.22
N ASN A 230 18.92 -19.93 -10.34
CA ASN A 230 19.43 -19.51 -9.02
C ASN A 230 19.31 -20.57 -7.93
N ARG A 231 18.46 -21.60 -8.12
CA ARG A 231 18.25 -22.73 -7.19
C ARG A 231 18.04 -22.27 -5.74
N PRO A 232 16.94 -21.55 -5.47
CA PRO A 232 16.66 -21.02 -4.14
C PRO A 232 16.62 -22.15 -3.09
N PRO A 233 17.52 -22.17 -2.09
CA PRO A 233 17.60 -23.27 -1.13
C PRO A 233 16.40 -23.31 -0.18
N LEU A 234 15.66 -22.21 -0.08
CA LEU A 234 14.52 -22.05 0.82
C LEU A 234 13.17 -22.33 0.15
N LEU A 235 13.15 -22.53 -1.17
CA LEU A 235 11.90 -22.71 -1.91
C LEU A 235 11.23 -24.02 -1.48
N SER A 236 10.12 -23.89 -0.75
CA SER A 236 9.31 -25.01 -0.28
C SER A 236 8.01 -25.16 -1.06
N GLU A 237 7.54 -24.10 -1.74
CA GLU A 237 6.24 -24.09 -2.40
C GLU A 237 6.27 -23.29 -3.70
N LEU A 238 5.70 -23.86 -4.76
CA LEU A 238 5.47 -23.23 -6.05
C LEU A 238 4.04 -23.52 -6.48
N SER A 239 3.25 -22.46 -6.66
CA SER A 239 1.89 -22.53 -7.20
C SER A 239 1.82 -21.74 -8.50
N ILE A 240 1.18 -22.32 -9.51
CA ILE A 240 0.97 -21.70 -10.81
C ILE A 240 -0.50 -21.86 -11.18
N SER A 241 -1.19 -20.76 -11.35
CA SER A 241 -2.58 -20.70 -11.81
C SER A 241 -2.67 -20.04 -13.17
N HIS A 242 -3.56 -20.57 -14.00
CA HIS A 242 -3.94 -19.96 -15.27
C HIS A 242 -5.40 -19.52 -15.14
N ASP A 243 -5.63 -18.22 -15.17
CA ASP A 243 -6.99 -17.70 -15.16
C ASP A 243 -7.60 -17.84 -16.55
N ARG A 244 -8.68 -18.63 -16.60
CA ARG A 244 -9.54 -18.68 -17.77
C ARG A 244 -10.43 -17.45 -17.73
N LEU A 245 -10.35 -16.62 -18.77
CA LEU A 245 -11.18 -15.44 -18.98
C LEU A 245 -12.63 -15.67 -18.52
N GLY A 246 -12.98 -15.12 -17.35
CA GLY A 246 -14.33 -15.17 -16.78
C GLY A 246 -14.46 -15.85 -15.41
N GLU A 247 -13.45 -16.60 -14.95
CA GLU A 247 -13.36 -17.14 -13.58
C GLU A 247 -12.18 -16.47 -12.89
N TYR A 248 -12.42 -15.62 -11.89
CA TYR A 248 -11.35 -15.03 -11.09
C TYR A 248 -10.64 -16.13 -10.30
N ALA A 249 -9.30 -16.21 -10.36
CA ALA A 249 -8.52 -17.11 -9.52
C ALA A 249 -8.72 -16.74 -8.05
N TYR A 250 -9.64 -17.47 -7.43
CA TYR A 250 -9.86 -17.50 -6.01
C TYR A 250 -8.77 -18.33 -5.33
N HIS A 251 -7.54 -17.83 -5.36
CA HIS A 251 -6.46 -18.43 -4.60
C HIS A 251 -6.29 -17.66 -3.31
N ASN A 252 -6.65 -18.33 -2.21
CA ASN A 252 -6.22 -17.90 -0.90
C ASN A 252 -4.69 -17.87 -0.95
N VAL A 253 -4.10 -16.68 -0.96
CA VAL A 253 -2.70 -16.55 -0.60
C VAL A 253 -2.62 -17.09 0.81
N THR A 254 -2.19 -18.34 0.92
CA THR A 254 -2.18 -19.06 2.18
C THR A 254 -0.94 -18.57 2.91
N PHE A 255 -1.07 -17.39 3.50
CA PHE A 255 -0.08 -16.90 4.43
C PHE A 255 -0.16 -17.83 5.64
N TYR A 256 0.79 -18.75 5.74
CA TYR A 256 0.98 -19.50 6.96
C TYR A 256 1.42 -18.53 8.06
N ALA A 257 0.42 -17.96 8.75
CA ALA A 257 0.56 -17.34 10.06
C ALA A 257 0.98 -18.37 11.13
N GLU A 258 1.16 -19.65 10.76
CA GLU A 258 1.65 -20.73 11.62
C GLU A 258 2.99 -20.40 12.28
N THR A 259 3.83 -19.56 11.66
CA THR A 259 5.10 -19.13 12.27
C THR A 259 4.91 -18.31 13.56
N TYR A 260 3.72 -17.74 13.81
CA TYR A 260 3.42 -16.93 15.01
C TYR A 260 2.52 -17.62 16.04
N ARG A 261 1.88 -18.75 15.70
CA ARG A 261 1.03 -19.48 16.66
C ARG A 261 1.84 -20.20 17.76
N GLY A 262 3.14 -20.41 17.56
CA GLY A 262 4.02 -21.12 18.51
C GLY A 262 4.53 -20.33 19.71
N GLY A 263 4.12 -19.07 19.91
CA GLY A 263 4.68 -18.19 20.94
C GLY A 263 3.90 -18.06 22.26
N PHE A 264 2.63 -18.49 22.30
CA PHE A 264 1.79 -18.34 23.49
C PHE A 264 0.84 -19.54 23.63
N GLU A 265 1.36 -20.67 24.10
CA GLU A 265 0.54 -21.63 24.83
C GLU A 265 0.15 -20.99 26.17
N LEU A 266 -1.00 -20.31 26.19
CA LEU A 266 -1.71 -20.08 27.43
C LEU A 266 -2.14 -21.45 27.97
N ALA A 267 -1.45 -21.88 29.01
CA ALA A 267 -1.83 -22.97 29.88
C ALA A 267 -3.34 -22.93 30.15
N SER A 268 -4.08 -23.80 29.46
CA SER A 268 -5.46 -24.09 29.80
C SER A 268 -5.44 -25.33 30.68
N TYR A 269 -5.47 -25.08 31.98
CA TYR A 269 -5.84 -26.06 32.99
C TYR A 269 -7.16 -26.73 32.58
N GLY A 270 -7.18 -28.07 32.58
CA GLY A 270 -8.38 -28.84 32.31
C GLY A 270 -9.39 -28.80 33.45
N ILE A 271 -10.66 -29.09 33.15
CA ILE A 271 -11.61 -29.69 34.09
C ILE A 271 -12.56 -30.61 33.29
N LEU A 272 -12.48 -31.91 33.64
CA LEU A 272 -13.35 -33.08 33.39
C LEU A 272 -13.71 -33.47 31.94
#